data_AF-A0A2S9XRM9-F1
#
_entry.id   AF-A0A2S9XRM9-F1
#
_cell.length_a   1.000
_cell.length_b   1.000
_cell.length_c   1.000
_cell.angle_alpha   90.00
_cell.angle_beta   90.00
_cell.angle_gamma   90.00
#
_symmetry.space_group_name_H-M   'P 1'
#
loop_
_entity.id
_entity.type
_entity.pdbx_description
1 polymer ?
#
loop_
_entity_poly.entity_id
_entity_poly.type
_entity_poly.pdbx_seq_one_letter_code
_entity_poly.pdbx_strand_id
1 'polypeptide(L)'
;MATRTLPHSLILSLALVATACGDSAVSATSFSVLDGETGDSMSTNDDGNSMSGDGDGDGDGDGDGDPGDGDGDPGDGDGDPGDGDGDGDGDGDGDGDGDGDGDPMECVDIDMDGYGTNCPMGDDCDDNDPYNHSVEGCANCMDADEDGHWVGCDSYDDNQPGEDCDDDNYNAFSDEGCMNCVDMDMDMVWVGCDQYGVDMPGPDCDDVNANVGVDDDVEICNGLSENCAGEIDNASPNDMCPPQGVNAPNVANWACNPPAPGQDGCEIVGCEDRFYDLDGDVPNGCECEATSLAESLPACSDDPAGFLGDLDEGDQFLDLPVGVIPEIDNGPNNGAEDWYWFTADANGGAGDRPESGVIQVDFATNEGQDYRFEVYRSCQGAAFADSLATQYGFGAPPTLSWWFFDDHALGSMYTDNVSWPSKVYIRVFRVQNEMSCSEYQLGILRGIN
;
A
#
# COMPACT_ATOMS: atom_id res chain seq x y z
N MET A 1 -39.74 24.59 47.59
CA MET A 1 -38.57 23.87 48.16
C MET A 1 -38.27 22.72 47.22
N ALA A 2 -37.14 22.83 46.52
CA ALA A 2 -36.76 21.95 45.43
C ALA A 2 -36.21 20.62 45.95
N THR A 3 -36.82 19.52 45.52
CA THR A 3 -36.33 18.15 45.71
C THR A 3 -35.28 17.84 44.64
N ARG A 4 -34.02 17.74 45.04
CA ARG A 4 -32.92 17.23 44.22
C ARG A 4 -32.74 15.73 44.46
N THR A 5 -32.80 14.98 43.37
CA THR A 5 -32.49 13.55 43.24
C THR A 5 -30.97 13.35 43.13
N LEU A 6 -30.46 12.30 43.77
CA LEU A 6 -29.06 11.83 43.68
C LEU A 6 -28.94 10.76 42.58
N PRO A 7 -27.87 10.72 41.78
CA PRO A 7 -27.59 9.59 40.89
C PRO A 7 -26.83 8.48 41.62
N HIS A 8 -27.13 7.25 41.20
CA HIS A 8 -26.58 6.00 41.70
C HIS A 8 -25.13 5.78 41.24
N SER A 9 -24.25 5.38 42.16
CA SER A 9 -22.92 4.84 41.88
C SER A 9 -23.03 3.46 41.24
N LEU A 10 -22.46 3.32 40.04
CA LEU A 10 -22.20 2.04 39.39
C LEU A 10 -20.87 1.48 39.95
N ILE A 11 -20.93 0.33 40.62
CA ILE A 11 -19.75 -0.43 41.07
C ILE A 11 -19.45 -1.46 39.98
N LEU A 12 -18.37 -1.25 39.23
CA LEU A 12 -17.85 -2.21 38.25
C LEU A 12 -16.80 -3.08 38.94
N SER A 13 -17.15 -4.33 39.20
CA SER A 13 -16.27 -5.35 39.80
C SER A 13 -15.36 -5.95 38.74
N LEU A 14 -14.07 -5.61 38.79
CA LEU A 14 -13.01 -6.20 37.98
C LEU A 14 -12.54 -7.51 38.64
N ALA A 15 -12.82 -8.65 37.99
CA ALA A 15 -12.37 -9.96 38.44
C ALA A 15 -11.03 -10.32 37.77
N LEU A 16 -9.97 -10.30 38.58
CA LEU A 16 -8.63 -10.74 38.24
C LEU A 16 -8.54 -12.27 38.40
N VAL A 17 -8.27 -13.01 37.32
CA VAL A 17 -7.90 -14.44 37.38
C VAL A 17 -6.51 -14.60 36.80
N ALA A 18 -5.56 -14.95 37.66
CA ALA A 18 -4.20 -15.31 37.32
C ALA A 18 -4.02 -16.83 37.31
N THR A 19 -2.92 -17.25 36.70
CA THR A 19 -2.18 -18.54 36.79
C THR A 19 -2.65 -19.72 35.93
N ALA A 20 -1.79 -20.13 34.99
CA ALA A 20 -1.00 -21.36 35.12
C ALA A 20 0.12 -21.45 34.06
N CYS A 21 1.35 -21.65 34.53
CA CYS A 21 2.52 -22.05 33.74
C CYS A 21 2.38 -23.49 33.23
N GLY A 22 2.89 -23.77 32.04
CA GLY A 22 3.03 -25.12 31.49
C GLY A 22 4.32 -25.23 30.68
N ASP A 23 5.39 -25.68 31.33
CA ASP A 23 6.63 -26.13 30.69
C ASP A 23 6.40 -27.45 29.95
N SER A 24 6.97 -27.61 28.75
CA SER A 24 7.20 -28.92 28.13
C SER A 24 8.47 -28.93 27.27
N ALA A 25 9.52 -29.41 27.92
CA ALA A 25 10.61 -30.24 27.42
C ALA A 25 10.84 -30.29 25.89
N VAL A 26 11.87 -29.58 25.42
CA VAL A 26 12.52 -29.89 24.14
C VAL A 26 13.60 -30.95 24.35
N SER A 27 13.43 -32.00 23.54
CA SER A 27 14.18 -33.23 23.47
C SER A 27 15.63 -33.01 23.04
N ALA A 28 16.55 -33.68 23.73
CA ALA A 28 17.95 -33.79 23.35
C ALA A 28 18.08 -34.36 21.94
N THR A 29 18.67 -33.57 21.03
CA THR A 29 19.23 -34.06 19.78
C THR A 29 20.72 -34.31 19.95
N SER A 30 21.08 -35.53 19.61
CA SER A 30 22.40 -36.14 19.73
C SER A 30 23.41 -35.41 18.84
N PHE A 31 24.41 -34.79 19.48
CA PHE A 31 25.58 -34.20 18.83
C PHE A 31 26.55 -35.32 18.42
N SER A 32 26.62 -35.62 17.12
CA SER A 32 27.56 -36.58 16.55
C SER A 32 28.86 -35.89 16.14
N VAL A 33 29.95 -36.34 16.77
CA VAL A 33 31.35 -36.02 16.53
C VAL A 33 31.84 -36.61 15.20
N LEU A 34 32.38 -35.77 14.31
CA LEU A 34 33.37 -36.07 13.25
C LEU A 34 34.16 -34.75 13.06
N ASP A 35 35.40 -34.61 13.54
CA ASP A 35 36.69 -35.10 13.00
C ASP A 35 37.16 -34.39 11.71
N GLY A 36 38.42 -33.93 11.76
CA GLY A 36 39.22 -33.42 10.63
C GLY A 36 39.11 -31.91 10.37
N GLU A 37 40.18 -31.13 10.20
CA GLU A 37 41.60 -31.39 10.02
C GLU A 37 42.38 -30.11 10.38
N THR A 38 43.63 -30.34 10.78
CA THR A 38 44.71 -29.39 11.03
C THR A 38 45.05 -28.49 9.85
N GLY A 39 45.51 -27.28 10.17
CA GLY A 39 45.81 -26.25 9.20
C GLY A 39 47.08 -26.45 8.40
N ASP A 40 47.25 -25.57 7.42
CA ASP A 40 48.57 -25.15 6.98
C ASP A 40 48.54 -23.71 6.47
N SER A 41 49.55 -22.98 6.92
CA SER A 41 49.82 -21.59 6.61
C SER A 41 50.68 -21.55 5.34
N MET A 42 50.36 -20.73 4.34
CA MET A 42 51.37 -20.02 3.53
C MET A 42 50.84 -18.72 2.93
N SER A 43 51.54 -17.66 3.32
CA SER A 43 51.64 -16.34 2.70
C SER A 43 52.25 -16.41 1.29
N THR A 44 51.69 -15.66 0.34
CA THR A 44 52.44 -15.02 -0.75
C THR A 44 51.76 -13.73 -1.20
N ASN A 45 52.54 -12.65 -1.19
CA ASN A 45 52.30 -11.41 -1.92
C ASN A 45 52.26 -11.68 -3.43
N ASP A 46 51.38 -10.99 -4.16
CA ASP A 46 51.54 -10.60 -5.56
C ASP A 46 50.49 -9.50 -5.83
N ASP A 47 50.91 -8.24 -5.88
CA ASP A 47 51.35 -7.53 -7.09
C ASP A 47 50.18 -6.96 -7.89
N GLY A 48 50.10 -5.63 -7.85
CA GLY A 48 49.11 -4.86 -8.57
C GLY A 48 49.28 -4.97 -10.08
N ASN A 49 48.15 -5.00 -10.79
CA ASN A 49 48.13 -4.66 -12.19
C ASN A 49 46.78 -4.01 -12.58
N SER A 50 46.86 -2.69 -12.74
CA SER A 50 46.13 -1.88 -13.72
C SER A 50 45.49 -2.68 -14.86
N MET A 51 44.18 -2.55 -15.05
CA MET A 51 43.58 -2.34 -16.38
C MET A 51 42.31 -1.49 -16.28
N SER A 52 42.37 -0.36 -16.98
CA SER A 52 41.25 0.43 -17.49
C SER A 52 40.40 -0.42 -18.41
N GLY A 53 39.08 -0.36 -18.28
CA GLY A 53 38.12 -1.00 -19.16
C GLY A 53 36.93 -0.08 -19.40
N ASP A 54 37.08 0.80 -20.37
CA ASP A 54 36.00 1.60 -20.95
C ASP A 54 35.14 0.65 -21.82
N GLY A 55 33.84 0.59 -21.53
CA GLY A 55 32.88 -0.23 -22.26
C GLY A 55 31.68 0.61 -22.68
N ASP A 56 31.85 1.36 -23.76
CA ASP A 56 30.77 2.04 -24.48
C ASP A 56 29.84 0.99 -25.10
N GLY A 57 28.59 0.95 -24.63
CA GLY A 57 27.53 0.08 -25.13
C GLY A 57 26.45 0.88 -25.85
N ASP A 58 26.77 1.39 -27.05
CA ASP A 58 25.77 1.88 -28.00
C ASP A 58 25.06 0.68 -28.64
N GLY A 59 23.76 0.56 -28.38
CA GLY A 59 22.89 -0.48 -28.93
C GLY A 59 21.57 0.11 -29.41
N ASP A 60 21.62 0.82 -30.54
CA ASP A 60 20.45 1.10 -31.38
C ASP A 60 19.93 -0.21 -32.00
N GLY A 61 18.62 -0.44 -31.98
CA GLY A 61 18.00 -1.58 -32.65
C GLY A 61 16.47 -1.59 -32.56
N ASP A 62 15.84 -0.82 -33.45
CA ASP A 62 14.70 -1.15 -34.33
C ASP A 62 13.81 -2.34 -33.86
N GLY A 63 12.54 -2.16 -33.52
CA GLY A 63 11.48 -1.87 -34.49
C GLY A 63 11.05 -3.16 -35.23
N ASP A 64 9.76 -3.52 -35.10
CA ASP A 64 8.94 -4.50 -35.86
C ASP A 64 8.26 -5.49 -34.88
N GLY A 65 6.96 -5.45 -34.58
CA GLY A 65 5.81 -5.22 -35.46
C GLY A 65 5.33 -6.54 -36.06
N ASP A 66 4.45 -7.26 -35.36
CA ASP A 66 3.31 -8.04 -35.93
C ASP A 66 2.55 -8.84 -34.84
N PRO A 67 1.24 -8.60 -34.64
CA PRO A 67 0.36 -9.49 -33.90
C PRO A 67 -0.42 -10.44 -34.83
N GLY A 68 -0.18 -11.73 -34.63
CA GLY A 68 -1.11 -12.87 -34.73
C GLY A 68 -2.22 -12.90 -35.80
N ASP A 69 -1.97 -13.64 -36.87
CA ASP A 69 -2.98 -14.10 -37.82
C ASP A 69 -3.67 -15.35 -37.26
N GLY A 70 -4.74 -15.16 -36.48
CA GLY A 70 -5.60 -16.22 -35.96
C GLY A 70 -6.75 -16.55 -36.92
N ASP A 71 -6.79 -17.82 -37.34
CA ASP A 71 -7.72 -18.43 -38.29
C ASP A 71 -9.22 -18.30 -37.89
N GLY A 72 -10.06 -17.96 -38.86
CA GLY A 72 -11.52 -18.06 -38.78
C GLY A 72 -12.14 -18.28 -40.16
N ASP A 73 -12.42 -19.56 -40.48
CA ASP A 73 -13.10 -20.01 -41.70
C ASP A 73 -14.47 -19.33 -41.91
N PRO A 74 -14.81 -18.86 -43.13
CA PRO A 74 -16.20 -18.65 -43.53
C PRO A 74 -16.79 -19.99 -43.97
N GLY A 75 -17.80 -20.45 -43.23
CA GLY A 75 -18.56 -21.64 -43.57
C GLY A 75 -19.37 -21.49 -44.85
N ASP A 76 -19.21 -22.47 -45.73
CA ASP A 76 -19.93 -22.66 -46.99
C ASP A 76 -21.38 -23.07 -46.71
N GLY A 77 -22.32 -22.14 -46.87
CA GLY A 77 -23.76 -22.37 -46.74
C GLY A 77 -24.48 -22.27 -48.08
N ASP A 78 -24.40 -23.34 -48.88
CA ASP A 78 -25.21 -23.53 -50.08
C ASP A 78 -26.70 -23.63 -49.74
N GLY A 79 -27.51 -22.70 -50.24
CA GLY A 79 -28.97 -22.73 -50.20
C GLY A 79 -29.55 -22.41 -51.57
N ASP A 80 -29.93 -23.45 -52.31
CA ASP A 80 -30.58 -23.39 -53.64
C ASP A 80 -31.80 -22.45 -53.68
N PRO A 81 -31.98 -21.64 -54.75
CA PRO A 81 -33.29 -21.11 -55.11
C PRO A 81 -34.13 -22.23 -55.73
N GLY A 82 -35.24 -22.58 -55.07
CA GLY A 82 -36.24 -23.49 -55.62
C GLY A 82 -37.05 -22.85 -56.74
N ASP A 83 -36.84 -23.34 -57.96
CA ASP A 83 -37.66 -23.08 -59.14
C ASP A 83 -39.02 -23.78 -58.99
N GLY A 84 -40.05 -23.01 -58.64
CA GLY A 84 -41.44 -23.47 -58.52
C GLY A 84 -42.30 -23.02 -59.70
N ASP A 85 -42.16 -23.68 -60.85
CA ASP A 85 -43.09 -23.59 -61.97
C ASP A 85 -44.42 -24.29 -61.61
N GLY A 86 -45.42 -23.50 -61.25
CA GLY A 86 -46.79 -23.94 -60.97
C GLY A 86 -47.76 -23.52 -62.07
N ASP A 87 -47.74 -24.23 -63.20
CA ASP A 87 -48.79 -24.17 -64.21
C ASP A 87 -50.08 -24.79 -63.64
N GLY A 88 -51.07 -23.94 -63.34
CA GLY A 88 -52.38 -24.33 -62.85
C GLY A 88 -53.49 -23.75 -63.70
N ASP A 89 -53.71 -24.33 -64.89
CA ASP A 89 -54.91 -24.13 -65.69
C ASP A 89 -56.14 -24.66 -64.92
N GLY A 90 -57.01 -23.74 -64.51
CA GLY A 90 -58.26 -24.03 -63.80
C GLY A 90 -59.41 -23.21 -64.33
N ASP A 91 -59.95 -23.61 -65.48
CA ASP A 91 -61.23 -23.13 -66.00
C ASP A 91 -62.35 -23.44 -65.01
N GLY A 92 -63.01 -22.40 -64.50
CA GLY A 92 -64.11 -22.49 -63.55
C GLY A 92 -65.14 -21.41 -63.79
N ASP A 93 -65.91 -21.57 -64.87
CA ASP A 93 -67.13 -20.81 -65.15
C ASP A 93 -68.15 -21.04 -64.02
N GLY A 94 -68.44 -19.98 -63.27
CA GLY A 94 -69.39 -19.99 -62.16
C GLY A 94 -70.19 -18.70 -62.12
N ASP A 95 -71.06 -18.51 -63.11
CA ASP A 95 -72.11 -17.50 -63.10
C ASP A 95 -73.01 -17.72 -61.88
N GLY A 96 -72.96 -16.77 -60.94
CA GLY A 96 -73.74 -16.75 -59.73
C GLY A 96 -74.18 -15.34 -59.42
N ASP A 97 -75.08 -14.80 -60.26
CA ASP A 97 -75.81 -13.56 -60.04
C ASP A 97 -76.60 -13.68 -58.71
N GLY A 98 -76.05 -13.07 -57.68
CA GLY A 98 -76.63 -12.96 -56.35
C GLY A 98 -76.57 -11.51 -55.90
N ASP A 99 -77.32 -10.66 -56.59
CA ASP A 99 -77.55 -9.25 -56.26
C ASP A 99 -78.10 -9.13 -54.83
N GLY A 100 -77.17 -8.93 -53.90
CA GLY A 100 -77.41 -8.59 -52.51
C GLY A 100 -76.66 -7.30 -52.22
N ASP A 101 -77.18 -6.20 -52.76
CA ASP A 101 -76.69 -4.82 -52.63
C ASP A 101 -76.67 -4.33 -51.17
N GLY A 102 -75.75 -4.85 -50.38
CA GLY A 102 -75.04 -4.06 -49.39
C GLY A 102 -73.61 -3.98 -49.90
N ASP A 103 -73.21 -2.83 -50.44
CA ASP A 103 -71.80 -2.57 -50.76
C ASP A 103 -70.94 -3.16 -49.65
N PRO A 104 -70.00 -4.08 -49.93
CA PRO A 104 -68.99 -4.43 -48.93
C PRO A 104 -68.33 -3.11 -48.61
N MET A 105 -68.54 -2.61 -47.38
CA MET A 105 -67.87 -1.39 -46.96
C MET A 105 -66.39 -1.67 -47.14
N GLU A 106 -65.81 -1.00 -48.14
CA GLU A 106 -64.42 -1.15 -48.52
C GLU A 106 -63.59 -0.87 -47.28
N CYS A 107 -62.65 -1.76 -46.97
CA CYS A 107 -61.68 -1.54 -45.91
C CYS A 107 -60.95 -0.24 -46.28
N VAL A 108 -61.12 0.77 -45.42
CA VAL A 108 -60.38 2.03 -45.54
C VAL A 108 -59.20 1.89 -44.61
N ASP A 109 -58.10 1.45 -45.19
CA ASP A 109 -56.78 1.27 -44.59
C ASP A 109 -55.84 2.18 -45.41
N ILE A 110 -55.41 3.28 -44.80
CA ILE A 110 -54.73 4.38 -45.51
C ILE A 110 -53.22 4.17 -45.53
N ASP A 111 -52.65 3.56 -44.50
CA ASP A 111 -51.21 3.28 -44.36
C ASP A 111 -50.81 1.83 -44.72
N MET A 112 -51.80 0.99 -45.01
CA MET A 112 -51.68 -0.38 -45.52
C MET A 112 -51.19 -1.41 -44.49
N ASP A 113 -51.45 -1.21 -43.21
CA ASP A 113 -51.08 -2.13 -42.14
C ASP A 113 -52.09 -3.29 -41.94
N GLY A 114 -53.27 -3.20 -42.58
CA GLY A 114 -54.35 -4.17 -42.53
C GLY A 114 -55.45 -3.85 -41.50
N TYR A 115 -55.28 -2.82 -40.69
CA TYR A 115 -56.26 -2.22 -39.78
C TYR A 115 -56.91 -1.00 -40.42
N GLY A 116 -58.09 -0.62 -39.94
CA GLY A 116 -58.84 0.49 -40.52
C GLY A 116 -60.35 0.31 -40.49
N THR A 117 -61.07 1.29 -40.98
CA THR A 117 -62.54 1.26 -40.91
C THR A 117 -63.11 0.14 -41.78
N ASN A 118 -63.74 -0.85 -41.17
CA ASN A 118 -64.25 -2.09 -41.79
C ASN A 118 -63.17 -3.04 -42.32
N CYS A 119 -61.96 -2.98 -41.77
CA CYS A 119 -60.88 -3.88 -42.15
C CYS A 119 -60.94 -5.22 -41.40
N PRO A 120 -60.43 -6.33 -41.98
CA PRO A 120 -60.52 -7.64 -41.35
C PRO A 120 -59.67 -7.80 -40.08
N MET A 121 -58.58 -7.03 -39.92
CA MET A 121 -57.70 -7.14 -38.76
C MET A 121 -58.21 -6.33 -37.55
N GLY A 122 -58.95 -5.25 -37.78
CA GLY A 122 -59.57 -4.45 -36.74
C GLY A 122 -59.79 -3.00 -37.18
N ASP A 123 -60.36 -2.19 -36.28
CA ASP A 123 -60.36 -0.73 -36.44
C ASP A 123 -58.94 -0.20 -36.15
N ASP A 124 -58.58 0.90 -36.81
CA ASP A 124 -57.33 1.64 -36.62
C ASP A 124 -57.63 3.00 -35.96
N CYS A 125 -56.79 3.41 -35.02
CA CYS A 125 -56.89 4.69 -34.34
C CYS A 125 -56.06 5.80 -34.97
N ASP A 126 -55.05 5.49 -35.78
CA ASP A 126 -54.26 6.45 -36.55
C ASP A 126 -53.96 5.92 -37.96
N ASP A 127 -54.91 6.17 -38.88
CA ASP A 127 -54.81 5.79 -40.30
C ASP A 127 -53.60 6.44 -41.07
N ASN A 128 -52.63 7.06 -40.40
CA ASN A 128 -51.39 7.55 -41.04
C ASN A 128 -50.12 6.91 -40.45
N ASP A 129 -50.24 6.05 -39.45
CA ASP A 129 -49.13 5.41 -38.76
C ASP A 129 -49.31 3.89 -38.73
N PRO A 130 -48.65 3.16 -39.66
CA PRO A 130 -48.84 1.72 -39.84
C PRO A 130 -48.31 0.88 -38.66
N TYR A 131 -47.74 1.51 -37.63
CA TYR A 131 -47.21 0.86 -36.44
C TYR A 131 -48.11 0.99 -35.21
N ASN A 132 -49.18 1.78 -35.30
CA ASN A 132 -50.08 2.12 -34.20
C ASN A 132 -51.55 2.01 -34.62
N HIS A 133 -52.15 0.86 -34.39
CA HIS A 133 -53.53 0.59 -34.79
C HIS A 133 -54.49 0.38 -33.60
N SER A 134 -53.96 0.07 -32.42
CA SER A 134 -54.74 -0.13 -31.20
C SER A 134 -54.89 1.16 -30.42
N VAL A 135 -56.04 1.33 -29.75
CA VAL A 135 -56.31 2.52 -28.91
C VAL A 135 -55.21 2.75 -27.85
N GLU A 136 -54.50 1.69 -27.42
CA GLU A 136 -53.36 1.80 -26.51
C GLU A 136 -52.08 2.20 -27.26
N GLY A 137 -51.81 1.63 -28.44
CA GLY A 137 -50.71 2.01 -29.34
C GLY A 137 -50.72 3.48 -29.69
N CYS A 138 -51.81 3.98 -30.29
CA CYS A 138 -51.93 5.40 -30.66
C CYS A 138 -51.86 6.37 -29.48
N ALA A 139 -52.16 5.91 -28.26
CA ALA A 139 -52.17 6.76 -27.08
C ALA A 139 -50.81 6.81 -26.38
N ASN A 140 -50.04 5.73 -26.45
CA ASN A 140 -48.86 5.52 -25.61
C ASN A 140 -47.58 5.26 -26.40
N CYS A 141 -47.62 5.05 -27.73
CA CYS A 141 -46.43 4.91 -28.55
C CYS A 141 -45.67 6.24 -28.59
N MET A 142 -44.65 6.33 -27.75
CA MET A 142 -43.78 7.50 -27.65
C MET A 142 -42.37 7.10 -27.22
N ASP A 143 -41.45 7.98 -27.55
CA ASP A 143 -40.06 8.05 -27.09
C ASP A 143 -39.98 9.37 -26.31
N ALA A 144 -40.19 9.28 -25.00
CA ALA A 144 -40.42 10.44 -24.14
C ALA A 144 -39.12 11.07 -23.64
N ASP A 145 -38.05 10.29 -23.53
CA ASP A 145 -36.72 10.75 -23.14
C ASP A 145 -35.78 11.03 -24.33
N GLU A 146 -36.23 10.75 -25.56
CA GLU A 146 -35.55 11.02 -26.82
C GLU A 146 -34.29 10.16 -27.05
N ASP A 147 -34.24 8.95 -26.51
CA ASP A 147 -33.12 8.02 -26.67
C ASP A 147 -33.17 7.15 -27.95
N GLY A 148 -34.32 7.17 -28.63
CA GLY A 148 -34.58 6.44 -29.86
C GLY A 148 -35.25 5.08 -29.66
N HIS A 149 -35.53 4.67 -28.44
CA HIS A 149 -36.35 3.51 -28.07
C HIS A 149 -37.77 3.96 -27.72
N TRP A 150 -38.75 3.08 -27.95
CA TRP A 150 -40.16 3.46 -27.90
C TRP A 150 -40.92 2.54 -26.98
N VAL A 151 -41.81 3.08 -26.16
CA VAL A 151 -42.70 2.29 -25.31
C VAL A 151 -44.11 2.25 -25.89
N GLY A 152 -44.80 1.12 -25.75
CA GLY A 152 -46.24 1.05 -25.95
C GLY A 152 -46.75 1.09 -27.39
N CYS A 153 -45.89 0.87 -28.39
CA CYS A 153 -46.29 0.72 -29.79
C CYS A 153 -46.85 -0.69 -30.08
N ASP A 154 -47.73 -0.83 -31.07
CA ASP A 154 -48.27 -2.16 -31.46
C ASP A 154 -47.25 -2.98 -32.26
N SER A 155 -46.36 -2.30 -32.97
CA SER A 155 -45.23 -2.90 -33.67
C SER A 155 -44.05 -1.93 -33.76
N TYR A 156 -42.87 -2.47 -34.06
CA TYR A 156 -41.60 -1.74 -34.09
C TYR A 156 -40.91 -1.95 -35.45
N ASP A 157 -40.18 -0.95 -35.93
CA ASP A 157 -39.47 -0.97 -37.21
C ASP A 157 -38.04 -0.41 -37.10
N ASP A 158 -37.38 -0.19 -38.24
CA ASP A 158 -36.02 0.35 -38.28
C ASP A 158 -35.93 1.83 -37.82
N ASN A 159 -37.05 2.58 -37.77
CA ASN A 159 -37.14 3.96 -37.30
C ASN A 159 -37.70 4.08 -35.87
N GLN A 160 -38.30 3.01 -35.34
CA GLN A 160 -38.80 2.84 -33.98
C GLN A 160 -38.27 1.52 -33.40
N PRO A 161 -36.95 1.44 -33.12
CA PRO A 161 -36.31 0.19 -32.75
C PRO A 161 -36.67 -0.27 -31.31
N GLY A 162 -37.68 -1.12 -31.21
CA GLY A 162 -37.92 -2.00 -30.05
C GLY A 162 -38.55 -1.34 -28.82
N GLU A 163 -38.92 -2.18 -27.84
CA GLU A 163 -39.55 -1.73 -26.60
C GLU A 163 -38.52 -1.14 -25.64
N ASP A 164 -38.81 0.06 -25.17
CA ASP A 164 -38.14 0.69 -24.04
C ASP A 164 -38.76 0.20 -22.72
N CYS A 165 -37.90 -0.20 -21.78
CA CYS A 165 -38.29 -0.61 -20.45
C CYS A 165 -38.48 0.56 -19.45
N ASP A 166 -37.91 1.74 -19.70
CA ASP A 166 -38.02 2.94 -18.86
C ASP A 166 -37.91 4.24 -19.68
N ASP A 167 -39.03 4.59 -20.34
CA ASP A 167 -39.24 5.80 -21.16
C ASP A 167 -39.05 7.15 -20.43
N ASP A 168 -38.63 7.14 -19.16
CA ASP A 168 -38.21 8.31 -18.40
C ASP A 168 -36.66 8.40 -18.27
N ASN A 169 -35.90 7.43 -18.79
CA ASN A 169 -34.46 7.26 -18.58
C ASN A 169 -33.68 6.96 -19.87
N TYR A 170 -33.18 8.06 -20.46
CA TYR A 170 -32.37 8.05 -21.69
C TYR A 170 -31.19 7.06 -21.70
N ASN A 171 -30.68 6.67 -20.53
CA ASN A 171 -29.50 5.82 -20.40
C ASN A 171 -29.81 4.32 -20.29
N ALA A 172 -31.08 3.93 -20.14
CA ALA A 172 -31.49 2.55 -19.88
C ALA A 172 -32.78 2.18 -20.62
N PHE A 173 -32.65 1.46 -21.73
CA PHE A 173 -33.75 1.10 -22.62
C PHE A 173 -33.89 -0.42 -22.85
N SER A 174 -32.86 -1.21 -22.57
CA SER A 174 -32.95 -2.66 -22.60
C SER A 174 -33.40 -3.21 -21.25
N ASP A 175 -34.06 -4.38 -21.25
CA ASP A 175 -34.40 -5.10 -20.02
C ASP A 175 -33.21 -5.20 -19.04
N GLU A 176 -31.99 -5.40 -19.57
CA GLU A 176 -30.77 -5.47 -18.77
C GLU A 176 -30.35 -4.11 -18.22
N GLY A 177 -30.43 -3.04 -19.04
CA GLY A 177 -30.18 -1.66 -18.64
C GLY A 177 -31.12 -1.20 -17.53
N CYS A 178 -32.42 -1.34 -17.69
CA CYS A 178 -33.37 -0.92 -16.65
C CYS A 178 -33.21 -1.65 -15.31
N MET A 179 -32.72 -2.90 -15.34
CA MET A 179 -32.48 -3.67 -14.13
C MET A 179 -31.16 -3.32 -13.44
N ASN A 180 -30.13 -2.97 -14.22
CA ASN A 180 -28.75 -2.90 -13.73
C ASN A 180 -28.13 -1.50 -13.82
N CYS A 181 -28.78 -0.53 -14.46
CA CYS A 181 -28.34 0.87 -14.51
C CYS A 181 -28.51 1.52 -13.14
N VAL A 182 -27.49 1.36 -12.29
CA VAL A 182 -27.51 1.80 -10.88
C VAL A 182 -26.18 2.44 -10.47
N ASP A 183 -26.26 3.25 -9.42
CA ASP A 183 -25.16 3.82 -8.65
C ASP A 183 -25.43 3.47 -7.16
N MET A 184 -24.86 2.37 -6.69
CA MET A 184 -25.09 1.76 -5.38
C MET A 184 -24.10 2.27 -4.32
N ASP A 185 -22.87 2.63 -4.71
CA ASP A 185 -21.87 3.20 -3.80
C ASP A 185 -21.94 4.73 -3.67
N MET A 186 -22.74 5.39 -4.52
CA MET A 186 -23.06 6.81 -4.51
C MET A 186 -21.92 7.73 -4.92
N ASP A 187 -21.06 7.28 -5.85
CA ASP A 187 -19.97 8.07 -6.40
C ASP A 187 -20.34 8.89 -7.65
N MET A 188 -21.58 8.73 -8.13
CA MET A 188 -22.13 9.36 -9.35
C MET A 188 -21.58 8.78 -10.65
N VAL A 189 -21.00 7.58 -10.61
CA VAL A 189 -20.64 6.77 -11.77
C VAL A 189 -21.56 5.56 -11.81
N TRP A 190 -22.07 5.23 -12.99
CA TRP A 190 -23.15 4.26 -13.15
C TRP A 190 -22.63 2.96 -13.76
N VAL A 191 -23.11 1.85 -13.22
CA VAL A 191 -22.85 0.49 -13.71
C VAL A 191 -24.01 0.06 -14.60
N GLY A 192 -23.77 -0.78 -15.61
CA GLY A 192 -24.83 -1.56 -16.27
C GLY A 192 -25.87 -0.80 -17.11
N CYS A 193 -25.65 0.47 -17.44
CA CYS A 193 -26.51 1.22 -18.36
C CYS A 193 -26.25 0.86 -19.83
N ASP A 194 -27.25 1.02 -20.70
CA ASP A 194 -27.09 0.76 -22.13
C ASP A 194 -26.23 1.83 -22.82
N GLN A 195 -26.33 3.07 -22.34
CA GLN A 195 -25.46 4.18 -22.73
C GLN A 195 -25.11 5.07 -21.54
N TYR A 196 -24.02 5.83 -21.66
CA TYR A 196 -23.55 6.77 -20.63
C TYR A 196 -23.52 8.20 -21.17
N GLY A 197 -23.74 9.16 -20.27
CA GLY A 197 -23.88 10.58 -20.62
C GLY A 197 -23.32 11.50 -19.55
N VAL A 198 -23.52 12.81 -19.73
CA VAL A 198 -23.05 13.83 -18.77
C VAL A 198 -23.81 13.78 -17.45
N ASP A 199 -25.07 13.32 -17.47
CA ASP A 199 -25.92 13.22 -16.29
C ASP A 199 -25.82 11.84 -15.60
N MET A 200 -25.38 10.82 -16.35
CA MET A 200 -25.08 9.46 -15.87
C MET A 200 -23.72 9.00 -16.43
N PRO A 201 -22.62 9.49 -15.86
CA PRO A 201 -21.27 9.09 -16.25
C PRO A 201 -21.04 7.60 -16.01
N GLY A 202 -20.23 6.95 -16.84
CA GLY A 202 -19.86 5.55 -16.70
C GLY A 202 -18.98 5.08 -17.86
N PRO A 203 -18.62 3.80 -17.93
CA PRO A 203 -19.06 2.74 -17.02
C PRO A 203 -18.31 2.76 -15.68
N ASP A 204 -19.05 2.58 -14.58
CA ASP A 204 -18.51 1.97 -13.38
C ASP A 204 -18.39 0.46 -13.61
N CYS A 205 -17.40 -0.17 -13.00
CA CYS A 205 -17.13 -1.59 -13.07
C CYS A 205 -17.14 -2.27 -11.68
N ASP A 206 -17.26 -1.51 -10.59
CA ASP A 206 -17.40 -2.02 -9.23
C ASP A 206 -18.30 -1.12 -8.37
N ASP A 207 -19.61 -1.25 -8.57
CA ASP A 207 -20.69 -0.50 -7.91
C ASP A 207 -20.83 -0.73 -6.39
N VAL A 208 -19.80 -1.32 -5.76
CA VAL A 208 -19.66 -1.39 -4.30
C VAL A 208 -18.44 -0.61 -3.80
N ASN A 209 -17.70 0.05 -4.69
CA ASN A 209 -16.46 0.76 -4.41
C ASN A 209 -16.38 2.10 -5.17
N ALA A 210 -16.79 3.15 -4.46
CA ALA A 210 -16.85 4.55 -4.91
C ALA A 210 -15.52 5.21 -5.35
N ASN A 211 -14.45 4.43 -5.50
CA ASN A 211 -13.16 4.89 -6.02
C ASN A 211 -12.83 4.23 -7.37
N VAL A 212 -13.74 3.48 -7.96
CA VAL A 212 -13.58 2.78 -9.24
C VAL A 212 -14.63 3.33 -10.20
N GLY A 213 -14.26 3.76 -11.40
CA GLY A 213 -15.20 4.39 -12.34
C GLY A 213 -14.53 5.20 -13.45
N VAL A 214 -15.25 6.16 -14.03
CA VAL A 214 -14.70 7.09 -15.04
C VAL A 214 -13.89 8.18 -14.37
N ASP A 215 -12.64 7.86 -14.03
CA ASP A 215 -11.45 8.73 -13.98
C ASP A 215 -10.38 8.01 -13.11
N ASP A 216 -9.12 7.94 -13.59
CA ASP A 216 -7.95 7.41 -12.85
C ASP A 216 -7.49 8.42 -11.75
N ASP A 217 -8.43 9.07 -11.06
CA ASP A 217 -8.11 10.07 -10.04
C ASP A 217 -7.51 9.41 -8.77
N VAL A 218 -7.73 8.10 -8.60
CA VAL A 218 -7.21 7.30 -7.48
C VAL A 218 -6.42 6.11 -8.03
N GLU A 219 -5.12 6.30 -8.14
CA GLU A 219 -4.17 5.25 -8.56
C GLU A 219 -3.79 4.43 -7.33
N ILE A 220 -4.08 3.13 -7.33
CA ILE A 220 -3.72 2.22 -6.24
C ILE A 220 -2.85 1.10 -6.80
N CYS A 221 -1.78 0.77 -6.08
CA CYS A 221 -0.98 -0.38 -6.45
C CYS A 221 -1.69 -1.71 -6.16
N ASN A 222 -2.74 -2.05 -6.90
CA ASN A 222 -3.51 -3.27 -6.72
C ASN A 222 -3.56 -4.15 -7.98
N GLY A 223 -2.98 -3.68 -9.10
CA GLY A 223 -2.92 -4.41 -10.37
C GLY A 223 -4.23 -4.39 -11.17
N LEU A 224 -5.15 -3.51 -10.81
CA LEU A 224 -6.35 -3.14 -11.54
C LEU A 224 -6.28 -1.64 -11.77
N SER A 225 -6.55 -1.19 -12.99
CA SER A 225 -6.83 0.23 -13.20
C SER A 225 -8.27 0.52 -12.79
N GLU A 226 -8.43 1.63 -12.08
CA GLU A 226 -9.68 2.14 -11.55
C GLU A 226 -10.58 2.71 -12.66
N ASN A 227 -10.04 2.93 -13.87
CA ASN A 227 -10.78 3.43 -15.03
C ASN A 227 -11.66 2.40 -15.79
N CYS A 228 -11.87 1.21 -15.20
CA CYS A 228 -12.71 0.15 -15.78
C CYS A 228 -12.29 -0.40 -17.14
N ALA A 229 -11.08 -0.06 -17.64
CA ALA A 229 -10.55 -0.61 -18.89
C ALA A 229 -10.01 -2.04 -18.73
N GLY A 230 -9.95 -2.58 -17.51
CA GLY A 230 -9.32 -3.87 -17.22
C GLY A 230 -7.82 -3.88 -17.52
N GLU A 231 -7.23 -2.69 -17.64
CA GLU A 231 -5.80 -2.49 -17.84
C GLU A 231 -5.07 -2.56 -16.49
N ILE A 232 -3.76 -2.73 -16.54
CA ILE A 232 -2.90 -2.57 -15.37
C ILE A 232 -2.67 -1.06 -15.22
N ASP A 233 -2.89 -0.53 -14.01
CA ASP A 233 -2.63 0.86 -13.66
C ASP A 233 -1.25 1.30 -14.20
N ASN A 234 -1.23 2.40 -14.93
CA ASN A 234 -0.07 2.92 -15.67
C ASN A 234 0.64 4.06 -14.92
N ALA A 235 0.15 4.44 -13.74
CA ALA A 235 0.73 5.47 -12.91
C ALA A 235 2.13 5.09 -12.44
N SER A 236 2.89 6.10 -12.03
CA SER A 236 4.19 5.83 -11.46
C SER A 236 4.02 5.21 -10.06
N PRO A 237 4.90 4.30 -9.63
CA PRO A 237 4.82 3.73 -8.28
C PRO A 237 4.78 4.76 -7.14
N ASN A 238 5.31 5.97 -7.36
CA ASN A 238 5.29 7.05 -6.37
C ASN A 238 3.93 7.76 -6.29
N ASP A 239 3.06 7.58 -7.28
CA ASP A 239 1.68 8.09 -7.27
C ASP A 239 0.73 7.04 -6.67
N MET A 240 1.03 5.75 -6.86
CA MET A 240 0.25 4.60 -6.36
C MET A 240 0.57 4.20 -4.90
N CYS A 241 1.70 4.66 -4.36
CA CYS A 241 2.23 4.31 -3.05
C CYS A 241 2.65 5.56 -2.26
N PRO A 242 2.62 5.55 -0.91
CA PRO A 242 2.28 4.42 -0.05
C PRO A 242 0.77 4.13 0.02
N PRO A 243 0.36 2.95 0.52
CA PRO A 243 -1.04 2.64 0.75
C PRO A 243 -1.69 3.66 1.70
N GLN A 244 -2.99 3.89 1.54
CA GLN A 244 -3.70 4.90 2.34
C GLN A 244 -3.56 4.63 3.85
N GLY A 245 -3.08 5.63 4.59
CA GLY A 245 -2.90 5.55 6.05
C GLY A 245 -1.54 5.03 6.50
N VAL A 246 -0.67 4.65 5.57
CA VAL A 246 0.72 4.29 5.85
C VAL A 246 1.56 5.57 5.94
N ASN A 247 2.31 5.70 7.03
CA ASN A 247 3.30 6.75 7.22
C ASN A 247 4.69 6.13 7.22
N ALA A 248 5.36 6.14 6.07
CA ALA A 248 6.72 5.64 5.91
C ALA A 248 7.67 6.82 5.67
N PRO A 249 8.10 7.53 6.73
CA PRO A 249 9.08 8.60 6.58
C PRO A 249 10.38 8.02 6.01
N ASN A 250 11.10 8.81 5.20
CA ASN A 250 12.41 8.44 4.65
C ASN A 250 12.41 7.32 3.59
N VAL A 251 11.27 6.97 2.99
CA VAL A 251 11.25 6.16 1.76
C VAL A 251 11.67 7.03 0.58
N ALA A 252 12.71 6.62 -0.15
CA ALA A 252 13.20 7.34 -1.31
C ALA A 252 12.50 6.91 -2.61
N ASN A 253 12.15 5.62 -2.74
CA ASN A 253 11.52 5.08 -3.93
C ASN A 253 10.56 3.92 -3.59
N TRP A 254 9.42 3.92 -4.27
CA TRP A 254 8.45 2.82 -4.26
C TRP A 254 8.53 2.01 -5.55
N ALA A 255 8.14 0.74 -5.47
CA ALA A 255 7.73 -0.06 -6.62
C ALA A 255 6.29 -0.54 -6.43
N CYS A 256 5.64 -0.82 -7.55
CA CYS A 256 4.32 -1.41 -7.55
C CYS A 256 4.36 -2.80 -8.19
N ASN A 257 4.22 -3.84 -7.37
CA ASN A 257 4.28 -5.26 -7.74
C ASN A 257 3.11 -6.04 -7.10
N PRO A 258 1.86 -5.82 -7.57
CA PRO A 258 0.69 -6.46 -6.99
C PRO A 258 0.77 -8.00 -7.16
N PRO A 259 0.68 -8.78 -6.07
CA PRO A 259 0.80 -10.24 -6.13
C PRO A 259 -0.39 -10.92 -6.83
N ALA A 260 -1.54 -10.26 -6.83
CA ALA A 260 -2.73 -10.62 -7.60
C ALA A 260 -3.60 -9.36 -7.80
N PRO A 261 -4.48 -9.32 -8.82
CA PRO A 261 -5.42 -8.22 -8.99
C PRO A 261 -6.27 -7.98 -7.74
N GLY A 262 -6.37 -6.72 -7.31
CA GLY A 262 -7.05 -6.29 -6.08
C GLY A 262 -6.24 -6.48 -4.79
N GLN A 263 -4.95 -6.83 -4.86
CA GLN A 263 -4.06 -6.93 -3.70
C GLN A 263 -2.99 -5.85 -3.74
N ASP A 264 -2.77 -5.18 -2.62
CA ASP A 264 -1.70 -4.19 -2.45
C ASP A 264 -0.33 -4.79 -2.86
N GLY A 265 0.33 -4.11 -3.77
CA GLY A 265 1.63 -4.43 -4.32
C GLY A 265 2.70 -3.39 -4.01
N CYS A 266 2.43 -2.42 -3.13
CA CYS A 266 3.43 -1.44 -2.78
C CYS A 266 4.62 -2.12 -2.11
N GLU A 267 5.79 -1.94 -2.71
CA GLU A 267 7.07 -2.46 -2.21
C GLU A 267 8.05 -1.30 -2.05
N ILE A 268 8.80 -1.30 -0.94
CA ILE A 268 9.89 -0.34 -0.74
C ILE A 268 11.12 -0.86 -1.47
N VAL A 269 11.56 -0.12 -2.49
CA VAL A 269 12.77 -0.48 -3.26
C VAL A 269 13.98 0.36 -2.89
N GLY A 270 13.78 1.43 -2.13
CA GLY A 270 14.88 2.20 -1.59
C GLY A 270 14.45 3.19 -0.51
N CYS A 271 15.25 3.25 0.54
CA CYS A 271 15.17 4.27 1.58
C CYS A 271 16.12 5.44 1.27
N GLU A 272 15.92 6.55 1.96
CA GLU A 272 16.90 7.64 2.02
C GLU A 272 18.24 7.13 2.58
N ASP A 273 19.32 7.87 2.32
CA ASP A 273 20.67 7.46 2.73
C ASP A 273 20.75 7.20 4.24
N ARG A 274 21.30 6.04 4.61
CA ARG A 274 21.37 5.49 5.98
C ARG A 274 20.05 5.10 6.65
N PHE A 275 18.93 5.12 5.95
CA PHE A 275 17.69 4.47 6.40
C PHE A 275 17.57 3.10 5.73
N TYR A 276 16.93 2.16 6.41
CA TYR A 276 16.89 0.78 5.97
C TYR A 276 15.51 0.20 6.20
N ASP A 277 15.00 -0.48 5.18
CA ASP A 277 13.83 -1.34 5.32
C ASP A 277 14.25 -2.60 6.06
N LEU A 278 13.75 -2.77 7.28
CA LEU A 278 14.27 -3.77 8.21
C LEU A 278 13.70 -5.15 7.91
N ASP A 279 12.43 -5.26 7.52
CA ASP A 279 11.79 -6.56 7.32
C ASP A 279 11.25 -6.77 5.91
N GLY A 280 11.21 -5.74 5.06
CA GLY A 280 10.66 -5.85 3.72
C GLY A 280 9.13 -5.90 3.69
N ASP A 281 8.48 -5.74 4.84
CA ASP A 281 7.03 -5.84 5.00
C ASP A 281 6.42 -4.44 5.10
N VAL A 282 5.96 -3.89 3.99
CA VAL A 282 5.05 -2.72 4.01
C VAL A 282 3.73 -3.16 4.69
N PRO A 283 3.09 -2.45 5.65
CA PRO A 283 3.39 -1.24 6.40
C PRO A 283 3.25 -1.49 7.94
N ASN A 284 4.23 -2.15 8.55
CA ASN A 284 4.18 -2.53 9.95
C ASN A 284 4.90 -1.55 10.90
N GLY A 285 5.53 -0.49 10.37
CA GLY A 285 6.26 0.52 11.14
C GLY A 285 7.75 0.25 11.28
N CYS A 286 8.33 -0.62 10.45
CA CYS A 286 9.75 -0.94 10.38
C CYS A 286 10.42 -0.45 9.09
N GLU A 287 9.72 0.41 8.35
CA GLU A 287 10.10 0.84 7.02
C GLU A 287 11.07 2.03 7.08
N CYS A 288 12.25 1.86 6.48
CA CYS A 288 13.23 2.94 6.37
C CYS A 288 13.53 3.60 7.72
N GLU A 289 13.81 2.76 8.73
CA GLU A 289 14.14 3.17 10.09
C GLU A 289 15.65 3.14 10.31
N ALA A 290 16.15 4.20 10.95
CA ALA A 290 17.51 4.33 11.43
C ALA A 290 17.60 5.52 12.38
N THR A 291 18.62 5.53 13.23
CA THR A 291 18.93 6.72 14.03
C THR A 291 19.24 7.90 13.11
N SER A 292 18.52 9.01 13.31
CA SER A 292 18.69 10.23 12.52
C SER A 292 20.10 10.80 12.65
N LEU A 293 20.71 11.24 11.54
CA LEU A 293 22.00 11.96 11.54
C LEU A 293 21.94 13.34 12.18
N ALA A 294 20.74 13.84 12.49
CA ALA A 294 20.58 15.03 13.31
C ALA A 294 20.83 14.73 14.80
N GLU A 295 20.77 13.46 15.19
CA GLU A 295 20.77 12.99 16.58
C GLU A 295 21.93 12.05 16.92
N SER A 296 22.57 11.44 15.92
CA SER A 296 23.77 10.60 16.08
C SER A 296 24.82 10.87 14.98
N LEU A 297 26.00 10.28 15.16
CA LEU A 297 27.09 10.35 14.19
C LEU A 297 27.49 8.95 13.66
N PRO A 298 27.78 8.80 12.36
CA PRO A 298 28.27 7.53 11.77
C PRO A 298 29.68 7.15 12.22
N ALA A 299 30.42 8.12 12.74
CA ALA A 299 31.81 8.00 13.12
C ALA A 299 32.11 8.94 14.27
N CYS A 300 33.09 8.60 15.10
CA CYS A 300 33.42 9.42 16.26
C CYS A 300 33.92 10.80 15.82
N SER A 301 33.25 11.85 16.28
CA SER A 301 33.70 13.24 16.11
C SER A 301 33.14 14.16 17.20
N ASP A 302 33.56 15.42 17.17
CA ASP A 302 33.04 16.51 18.01
C ASP A 302 31.88 17.26 17.35
N ASP A 303 31.26 16.69 16.32
CA ASP A 303 30.16 17.33 15.61
C ASP A 303 28.93 17.49 16.53
N PRO A 304 28.20 18.63 16.47
CA PRO A 304 27.05 18.88 17.32
C PRO A 304 25.93 17.84 17.23
N ALA A 305 25.77 17.12 16.12
CA ALA A 305 24.67 16.16 15.98
C ALA A 305 24.74 15.02 17.00
N GLY A 306 25.94 14.62 17.43
CA GLY A 306 26.11 13.61 18.47
C GLY A 306 26.20 14.16 19.90
N PHE A 307 26.05 15.47 20.12
CA PHE A 307 26.23 16.08 21.44
C PHE A 307 24.99 15.95 22.32
N LEU A 308 25.11 15.20 23.42
CA LEU A 308 24.01 14.98 24.36
C LEU A 308 23.85 16.10 25.41
N GLY A 309 24.85 16.96 25.57
CA GLY A 309 24.84 18.06 26.53
C GLY A 309 25.95 17.99 27.58
N ASP A 310 25.93 18.97 28.48
CA ASP A 310 26.77 19.03 29.69
C ASP A 310 26.07 18.24 30.81
N LEU A 311 26.79 17.29 31.44
CA LEU A 311 26.30 16.44 32.53
C LEU A 311 26.92 16.87 33.86
N ASP A 312 26.20 17.70 34.62
CA ASP A 312 26.60 18.17 35.95
C ASP A 312 26.37 17.10 37.04
N GLU A 313 26.99 17.29 38.21
CA GLU A 313 26.81 16.37 39.33
C GLU A 313 25.36 16.39 39.85
N GLY A 314 24.72 15.22 39.87
CA GLY A 314 23.30 15.05 40.20
C GLY A 314 22.37 15.04 38.99
N ASP A 315 22.87 15.33 37.80
CA ASP A 315 22.07 15.34 36.57
C ASP A 315 21.94 13.95 35.93
N GLN A 316 20.96 13.84 35.05
CA GLN A 316 20.70 12.66 34.24
C GLN A 316 20.07 13.05 32.91
N PHE A 317 20.42 12.31 31.86
CA PHE A 317 19.73 12.33 30.58
C PHE A 317 18.77 11.13 30.54
N LEU A 318 17.46 11.42 30.62
CA LEU A 318 16.39 10.41 30.65
C LEU A 318 15.64 10.27 29.32
N ASP A 319 15.83 11.21 28.40
CA ASP A 319 15.08 11.31 27.14
C ASP A 319 16.07 11.53 26.00
N LEU A 320 17.01 10.57 25.88
CA LEU A 320 17.97 10.55 24.78
C LEU A 320 17.28 10.03 23.51
N PRO A 321 17.84 10.32 22.32
CA PRO A 321 17.28 9.81 21.06
C PRO A 321 17.04 8.31 21.10
N VAL A 322 15.91 7.87 20.54
CA VAL A 322 15.64 6.46 20.26
C VAL A 322 16.41 6.12 19.00
N GLY A 323 17.25 5.10 19.08
CA GLY A 323 18.13 4.70 17.99
C GLY A 323 17.80 3.32 17.45
N VAL A 324 18.04 3.17 16.14
CA VAL A 324 17.94 1.93 15.39
C VAL A 324 19.19 1.81 14.53
N ILE A 325 19.93 0.71 14.71
CA ILE A 325 21.09 0.37 13.88
C ILE A 325 20.75 -0.96 13.22
N PRO A 326 20.63 -1.07 11.90
CA PRO A 326 20.13 -2.28 11.24
C PRO A 326 21.17 -3.39 11.16
N GLU A 327 22.39 -3.03 10.77
CA GLU A 327 23.48 -3.96 10.52
C GLU A 327 24.18 -4.35 11.82
N ILE A 328 24.71 -5.57 11.88
CA ILE A 328 25.57 -6.00 12.99
C ILE A 328 26.90 -5.24 12.92
N ASP A 329 27.47 -4.96 14.09
CA ASP A 329 28.77 -4.30 14.24
C ASP A 329 29.83 -4.84 13.27
N ASN A 330 30.24 -3.97 12.35
CA ASN A 330 31.28 -4.21 11.35
C ASN A 330 32.61 -3.52 11.71
N GLY A 331 32.76 -3.10 12.96
CA GLY A 331 33.92 -2.39 13.50
C GLY A 331 33.77 -0.87 13.47
N PRO A 332 34.68 -0.15 14.15
CA PRO A 332 34.52 1.28 14.39
C PRO A 332 34.73 2.14 13.13
N ASN A 333 33.83 3.11 12.92
CA ASN A 333 33.76 4.07 11.81
C ASN A 333 33.46 3.43 10.45
N ASN A 334 32.67 2.38 10.44
CA ASN A 334 32.21 1.67 9.24
C ASN A 334 30.68 1.83 9.02
N GLY A 335 30.01 2.70 9.78
CA GLY A 335 28.65 3.17 9.50
C GLY A 335 27.51 2.34 10.11
N ALA A 336 27.81 1.16 10.66
CA ALA A 336 26.85 0.31 11.38
C ALA A 336 26.86 0.61 12.90
N GLU A 337 26.81 1.89 13.24
CA GLU A 337 26.98 2.38 14.61
C GLU A 337 26.45 3.80 14.77
N ASP A 338 26.16 4.13 16.02
CA ASP A 338 25.83 5.49 16.44
C ASP A 338 26.85 5.99 17.44
N TRP A 339 27.36 7.18 17.18
CA TRP A 339 28.28 7.87 18.07
C TRP A 339 27.61 9.07 18.73
N TYR A 340 27.72 9.09 20.06
CA TYR A 340 27.29 10.17 20.92
C TYR A 340 28.47 10.69 21.73
N TRP A 341 28.35 11.92 22.23
CA TRP A 341 29.29 12.45 23.20
C TRP A 341 28.63 13.43 24.15
N PHE A 342 29.18 13.52 25.35
CA PHE A 342 28.77 14.50 26.35
C PHE A 342 29.99 15.05 27.07
N THR A 343 29.81 16.20 27.69
CA THR A 343 30.80 16.84 28.55
C THR A 343 30.43 16.62 29.99
N ALA A 344 31.43 16.37 30.83
CA ALA A 344 31.26 16.24 32.27
C ALA A 344 32.22 17.17 32.98
N ASP A 345 32.17 18.45 32.59
CA ASP A 345 33.08 19.48 33.09
C ASP A 345 32.89 19.71 34.60
N ALA A 346 33.96 20.15 35.25
CA ALA A 346 34.05 20.39 36.69
C ALA A 346 33.33 21.66 37.19
N ASN A 347 32.42 22.24 36.40
CA ASN A 347 32.04 23.64 36.53
C ASN A 347 30.92 23.88 37.56
N GLY A 348 31.23 23.71 38.85
CA GLY A 348 30.36 24.14 39.95
C GLY A 348 31.02 25.00 41.03
N GLY A 349 32.31 24.81 41.35
CA GLY A 349 32.94 25.52 42.46
C GLY A 349 34.46 25.42 42.50
N ALA A 350 35.13 26.57 42.63
CA ALA A 350 36.56 26.60 42.89
C ALA A 350 36.87 26.02 44.28
N GLY A 351 37.32 24.77 44.33
CA GLY A 351 37.72 24.08 45.57
C GLY A 351 37.04 22.72 45.79
N ASP A 352 36.00 22.40 45.02
CA ASP A 352 35.37 21.07 44.99
C ASP A 352 36.14 20.20 44.00
N ARG A 353 36.23 18.89 44.28
CA ARG A 353 37.06 18.00 43.47
C ARG A 353 36.53 18.00 42.04
N PRO A 354 37.33 18.39 41.04
CA PRO A 354 36.87 18.52 39.65
C PRO A 354 36.44 17.19 38.99
N GLU A 355 36.46 16.09 39.74
CA GLU A 355 36.39 14.71 39.25
C GLU A 355 35.55 13.80 40.18
N SER A 356 34.81 14.36 41.16
CA SER A 356 33.92 13.55 42.03
C SER A 356 32.58 13.21 41.36
N GLY A 357 32.12 11.99 41.61
CA GLY A 357 30.81 11.50 41.19
C GLY A 357 30.84 10.03 40.75
N VAL A 358 29.65 9.48 40.51
CA VAL A 358 29.47 8.19 39.82
C VAL A 358 28.83 8.49 38.47
N ILE A 359 29.54 8.31 37.36
CA ILE A 359 28.89 8.35 36.05
C ILE A 359 28.49 6.94 35.69
N GLN A 360 27.26 6.78 35.24
CA GLN A 360 26.71 5.51 34.81
C GLN A 360 25.99 5.71 33.49
N VAL A 361 26.29 4.81 32.55
CA VAL A 361 25.67 4.71 31.23
C VAL A 361 25.02 3.33 31.18
N ASP A 362 23.74 3.30 30.87
CA ASP A 362 22.96 2.09 30.65
C ASP A 362 22.10 2.25 29.41
N PHE A 363 21.42 1.18 29.02
CA PHE A 363 20.25 1.29 28.16
C PHE A 363 19.00 1.56 28.99
N ALA A 364 18.29 2.65 28.70
CA ALA A 364 16.91 2.86 29.13
C ALA A 364 15.97 1.85 28.43
N THR A 365 16.23 1.62 27.13
CA THR A 365 15.58 0.60 26.29
C THR A 365 16.64 -0.15 25.50
N ASN A 366 16.51 -1.47 25.37
CA ASN A 366 17.35 -2.32 24.51
C ASN A 366 16.54 -3.58 24.17
N GLU A 367 15.66 -3.43 23.19
CA GLU A 367 14.76 -4.50 22.78
C GLU A 367 15.55 -5.67 22.19
N GLY A 368 15.08 -6.90 22.46
CA GLY A 368 15.80 -8.12 22.07
C GLY A 368 17.17 -8.33 22.72
N GLN A 369 17.70 -7.36 23.47
CA GLN A 369 19.10 -7.27 23.86
C GLN A 369 20.04 -7.22 22.66
N ASP A 370 19.61 -6.57 21.59
CA ASP A 370 20.29 -6.56 20.30
C ASP A 370 21.50 -5.63 20.28
N TYR A 371 21.55 -4.68 21.20
CA TYR A 371 22.55 -3.61 21.22
C TYR A 371 23.56 -3.74 22.34
N ARG A 372 24.77 -3.24 22.08
CA ARG A 372 25.83 -3.03 23.07
C ARG A 372 26.45 -1.66 22.86
N PHE A 373 27.24 -1.22 23.82
CA PHE A 373 28.02 0.00 23.66
C PHE A 373 29.45 -0.10 24.20
N GLU A 374 30.27 0.81 23.69
CA GLU A 374 31.65 1.07 24.11
C GLU A 374 31.80 2.53 24.54
N VAL A 375 32.69 2.80 25.49
CA VAL A 375 32.93 4.15 26.03
C VAL A 375 34.38 4.57 25.79
N TYR A 376 34.60 5.79 25.30
CA TYR A 376 35.90 6.33 24.92
C TYR A 376 36.16 7.69 25.56
N ARG A 377 37.45 7.99 25.79
CA ARG A 377 37.92 9.33 26.20
C ARG A 377 38.24 10.26 25.02
N SER A 378 38.45 9.67 23.85
CA SER A 378 38.74 10.38 22.61
C SER A 378 38.45 9.47 21.42
N CYS A 379 38.16 10.07 20.27
CA CYS A 379 37.89 9.32 19.03
C CYS A 379 39.06 8.49 18.50
N GLN A 380 40.29 8.78 18.94
CA GLN A 380 41.48 8.01 18.55
C GLN A 380 41.95 7.06 19.67
N GLY A 381 41.19 6.99 20.76
CA GLY A 381 41.46 6.12 21.89
C GLY A 381 40.99 4.68 21.67
N ALA A 382 41.38 3.79 22.58
CA ALA A 382 40.79 2.46 22.65
C ALA A 382 39.57 2.48 23.60
N ALA A 383 38.58 1.64 23.31
CA ALA A 383 37.40 1.47 24.15
C ALA A 383 37.83 1.13 25.58
N PHE A 384 37.22 1.82 26.54
CA PHE A 384 37.45 1.69 27.97
C PHE A 384 38.91 1.90 28.43
N ALA A 385 39.81 2.39 27.57
CA ALA A 385 41.20 2.65 27.94
C ALA A 385 41.34 3.80 28.95
N ASP A 386 42.58 4.02 29.41
CA ASP A 386 42.94 5.12 30.31
C ASP A 386 42.07 5.16 31.58
N SER A 387 41.86 3.98 32.18
CA SER A 387 41.14 3.80 33.45
C SER A 387 39.62 4.00 33.39
N LEU A 388 39.00 3.97 32.20
CA LEU A 388 37.56 3.72 32.08
C LEU A 388 37.21 2.22 32.30
N ALA A 389 38.18 1.30 32.19
CA ALA A 389 38.03 -0.16 32.33
C ALA A 389 38.50 -0.71 33.70
N THR A 390 38.29 -0.01 34.82
CA THR A 390 38.83 -0.50 36.10
C THR A 390 38.28 -1.88 36.51
N GLN A 391 37.13 -2.30 35.96
CA GLN A 391 36.49 -3.58 36.28
C GLN A 391 36.67 -4.70 35.23
N TYR A 392 36.97 -4.37 33.96
CA TYR A 392 36.87 -5.35 32.85
C TYR A 392 38.18 -5.63 32.08
N GLY A 393 39.24 -4.83 32.25
CA GLY A 393 40.53 -5.02 31.57
C GLY A 393 40.55 -4.57 30.09
N PHE A 394 41.72 -4.65 29.45
CA PHE A 394 41.90 -4.31 28.03
C PHE A 394 41.18 -5.33 27.15
N GLY A 395 40.31 -4.87 26.23
CA GLY A 395 39.45 -5.76 25.43
C GLY A 395 38.21 -6.26 26.16
N ALA A 396 37.72 -5.52 27.16
CA ALA A 396 36.43 -5.74 27.77
C ALA A 396 35.34 -5.86 26.69
N PRO A 397 34.47 -6.88 26.74
CA PRO A 397 33.44 -7.04 25.73
C PRO A 397 32.49 -5.83 25.76
N PRO A 398 31.82 -5.56 24.63
CA PRO A 398 30.73 -4.61 24.56
C PRO A 398 29.76 -4.83 25.73
N THR A 399 29.39 -3.77 26.42
CA THR A 399 28.63 -3.88 27.67
C THR A 399 27.18 -3.42 27.50
N LEU A 400 26.33 -3.82 28.44
CA LEU A 400 24.96 -3.33 28.62
C LEU A 400 24.88 -2.19 29.63
N SER A 401 25.94 -2.05 30.44
CA SER A 401 26.04 -1.09 31.53
C SER A 401 27.50 -0.76 31.76
N TRP A 402 27.81 0.51 31.96
CA TRP A 402 29.13 0.98 32.33
C TRP A 402 28.99 2.00 33.44
N TRP A 403 29.89 1.94 34.42
CA TRP A 403 29.97 2.96 35.45
C TRP A 403 31.43 3.27 35.76
N PHE A 404 31.67 4.52 36.12
CA PHE A 404 32.92 4.99 36.66
C PHE A 404 32.67 5.66 38.00
N PHE A 405 33.55 5.41 38.95
CA PHE A 405 33.50 6.00 40.26
C PHE A 405 34.87 6.49 40.70
N ASP A 406 34.92 7.71 41.22
CA ASP A 406 36.05 8.22 41.97
C ASP A 406 35.74 8.18 43.48
N ASP A 407 36.12 7.10 44.19
CA ASP A 407 35.86 6.92 45.64
C ASP A 407 36.80 7.67 46.59
N HIS A 408 37.82 8.39 46.13
CA HIS A 408 38.96 8.64 47.01
C HIS A 408 38.60 9.49 48.23
N ALA A 409 38.84 8.98 49.44
CA ALA A 409 38.63 9.76 50.67
C ALA A 409 39.50 11.03 50.69
N LEU A 410 38.99 12.11 51.28
CA LEU A 410 39.77 13.34 51.49
C LEU A 410 41.01 13.05 52.35
N GLY A 411 42.22 13.06 51.76
CA GLY A 411 43.49 13.06 52.49
C GLY A 411 44.56 12.00 52.14
N SER A 412 44.37 11.15 51.13
CA SER A 412 45.43 10.23 50.66
C SER A 412 46.51 10.96 49.84
N MET A 413 47.79 10.76 50.15
CA MET A 413 48.90 11.23 49.32
C MET A 413 49.00 10.38 48.05
N TYR A 414 48.91 11.05 46.90
CA TYR A 414 48.75 10.50 45.56
C TYR A 414 49.97 9.74 45.04
N THR A 415 49.75 8.61 44.37
CA THR A 415 50.70 8.10 43.36
C THR A 415 50.14 8.18 41.95
N ASP A 416 48.82 8.04 41.74
CA ASP A 416 48.19 8.10 40.41
C ASP A 416 46.80 8.76 40.49
N ASN A 417 46.70 10.06 40.15
CA ASN A 417 45.42 10.67 39.82
C ASN A 417 45.11 10.34 38.36
N VAL A 418 44.05 9.58 38.12
CA VAL A 418 43.52 9.45 36.77
C VAL A 418 42.64 10.66 36.52
N SER A 419 43.12 11.62 35.73
CA SER A 419 42.31 12.78 35.40
C SER A 419 41.05 12.33 34.66
N TRP A 420 39.89 12.86 35.06
CA TRP A 420 38.62 12.61 34.39
C TRP A 420 38.64 13.27 33.00
N PRO A 421 38.19 12.60 31.94
CA PRO A 421 38.11 13.26 30.65
C PRO A 421 36.96 14.27 30.69
N SER A 422 37.22 15.50 30.23
CA SER A 422 36.18 16.52 30.08
C SER A 422 35.09 16.10 29.09
N LYS A 423 35.41 15.18 28.18
CA LYS A 423 34.52 14.63 27.16
C LYS A 423 34.49 13.11 27.23
N VAL A 424 33.30 12.55 27.09
CA VAL A 424 33.08 11.11 26.98
C VAL A 424 32.35 10.84 25.69
N TYR A 425 32.81 9.86 24.92
CA TYR A 425 32.18 9.41 23.69
C TYR A 425 31.60 8.01 23.92
N ILE A 426 30.41 7.77 23.41
CA ILE A 426 29.71 6.49 23.47
C ILE A 426 29.48 6.03 22.04
N ARG A 427 29.86 4.79 21.75
CA ARG A 427 29.58 4.09 20.49
C ARG A 427 28.54 3.02 20.78
N VAL A 428 27.36 3.13 20.19
CA VAL A 428 26.32 2.09 20.23
C VAL A 428 26.36 1.30 18.93
N PHE A 429 26.18 -0.01 19.02
CA PHE A 429 26.16 -0.91 17.87
C PHE A 429 25.32 -2.15 18.15
N ARG A 430 24.78 -2.74 17.08
CA ARG A 430 24.05 -4.00 17.14
C ARG A 430 25.02 -5.18 17.17
N VAL A 431 24.68 -6.23 17.93
CA VAL A 431 25.49 -7.45 18.05
C VAL A 431 24.77 -8.73 17.63
N GLN A 432 23.46 -8.67 17.39
CA GLN A 432 22.64 -9.83 16.99
C GLN A 432 21.33 -9.36 16.33
N ASN A 433 20.61 -10.31 15.73
CA ASN A 433 19.31 -10.09 15.09
C ASN A 433 19.37 -8.93 14.07
N GLU A 434 20.28 -9.04 13.10
CA GLU A 434 20.41 -8.05 12.01
C GLU A 434 19.06 -7.78 11.34
N MET A 435 18.85 -6.52 10.94
CA MET A 435 17.62 -6.06 10.29
C MET A 435 16.34 -6.28 11.13
N SER A 436 16.42 -6.29 12.47
CA SER A 436 15.20 -6.27 13.29
C SER A 436 14.83 -4.84 13.71
N CYS A 437 13.53 -4.56 13.83
CA CYS A 437 13.01 -3.28 14.32
C CYS A 437 13.18 -3.07 15.83
N SER A 438 14.10 -3.80 16.47
CA SER A 438 14.41 -3.56 17.87
C SER A 438 15.02 -2.17 18.02
N GLU A 439 14.58 -1.45 19.03
CA GLU A 439 15.09 -0.13 19.34
C GLU A 439 16.03 -0.15 20.55
N TYR A 440 16.88 0.87 20.64
CA TYR A 440 17.59 1.20 21.87
C TYR A 440 17.36 2.66 22.27
N GLN A 441 17.53 2.92 23.56
CA GLN A 441 17.62 4.26 24.09
C GLN A 441 18.66 4.25 25.21
N LEU A 442 19.64 5.16 25.18
CA LEU A 442 20.62 5.29 26.25
C LEU A 442 20.00 5.99 27.47
N GLY A 443 20.48 5.65 28.65
CA GLY A 443 20.26 6.36 29.90
C GLY A 443 21.60 6.72 30.51
N ILE A 444 21.81 8.00 30.81
CA ILE A 444 23.08 8.49 31.37
C ILE A 444 22.79 9.24 32.64
N LEU A 445 23.50 8.93 33.72
CA LEU A 445 23.36 9.62 35.00
C LEU A 445 24.74 9.95 35.58
N ARG A 446 24.80 11.06 36.32
CA ARG A 446 25.93 11.41 37.17
C ARG A 446 25.46 11.54 38.61
N GLY A 447 25.67 10.50 39.40
CA GLY A 447 25.33 10.47 40.82
C GLY A 447 26.20 11.41 41.66
N ILE A 448 25.59 11.94 42.72
CA ILE A 448 26.26 12.70 43.79
C ILE A 448 27.01 11.70 44.70
N ASN A 449 28.27 11.99 45.03
CA ASN A 449 29.09 11.14 45.93
C ASN A 449 28.75 11.33 47.42
#